data_AF-A0A1G6Y4K5-F1
#
_entry.id   AF-A0A1G6Y4K5-F1
#
_cell.length_a   1.000
_cell.length_b   1.000
_cell.length_c   1.000
_cell.angle_alpha   90.00
_cell.angle_beta   90.00
_cell.angle_gamma   90.00
#
_symmetry.space_group_name_H-M   'P 1'
#
loop_
_entity.id
_entity.type
_entity.pdbx_description
1 polymer ?
#
loop_
_entity_poly.entity_id
_entity_poly.type
_entity_poly.pdbx_seq_one_letter_code
_entity_poly.pdbx_strand_id
1 'polypeptide(L)' 'MATGKVKWFNTQKGFGFIVQEDNKDLFVHFKDVLGGIESLKENDTVEFEVAEGRKGLQAVNVKKV' A
#
# COMPACT_ATOMS: atom_id res chain seq x y z
N MET A 1 10.97 -4.40 -6.88
CA MET A 1 10.25 -3.31 -6.20
C MET A 1 9.36 -2.64 -7.23
N ALA A 2 8.10 -2.42 -6.90
CA ALA A 2 7.11 -1.75 -7.71
C ALA A 2 6.77 -0.40 -7.09
N THR A 3 6.34 0.55 -7.91
CA THR A 3 5.89 1.87 -7.48
C THR A 3 4.41 2.05 -7.78
N GLY A 4 3.78 2.97 -7.06
CA GLY A 4 2.38 3.28 -7.23
C GLY A 4 1.95 4.46 -6.38
N LYS A 5 0.66 4.77 -6.42
CA LYS A 5 0.05 5.83 -5.62
C LYS A 5 -0.98 5.29 -4.67
N VAL A 6 -0.97 5.79 -3.44
CA VAL A 6 -2.02 5.46 -2.47
C VAL A 6 -3.35 6.01 -2.97
N LYS A 7 -4.28 5.11 -3.29
CA LYS A 7 -5.63 5.47 -3.73
C LYS A 7 -6.45 6.01 -2.58
N TRP A 8 -6.32 5.36 -1.43
CA TRP A 8 -6.87 5.77 -0.13
C TRP A 8 -6.28 4.85 0.94
N PHE A 9 -6.21 5.36 2.16
CA PHE A 9 -5.81 4.56 3.33
C PHE A 9 -6.67 4.95 4.53
N ASN A 10 -7.26 3.96 5.19
CA ASN A 10 -8.08 4.18 6.38
C ASN A 10 -7.25 3.85 7.62
N THR A 11 -6.76 4.89 8.29
CA THR A 11 -5.95 4.76 9.51
C THR A 11 -6.72 4.19 10.70
N GLN A 12 -8.05 4.31 10.74
CA GLN A 12 -8.85 3.71 11.80
C GLN A 12 -9.00 2.19 11.61
N LYS A 13 -9.13 1.73 10.36
CA LYS A 13 -9.26 0.31 10.02
C LYS A 13 -7.92 -0.38 9.78
N GLY A 14 -6.85 0.37 9.53
CA GLY A 14 -5.50 -0.16 9.29
C GLY A 14 -5.29 -0.82 7.94
N PHE A 15 -6.03 -0.41 6.91
CA PHE A 15 -5.82 -0.89 5.56
C PHE A 15 -6.21 0.15 4.51
N GLY A 16 -5.75 -0.07 3.28
CA GLY A 16 -6.06 0.77 2.13
C GLY A 16 -5.74 0.08 0.82
N PHE A 17 -5.65 0.89 -0.24
CA PHE A 17 -5.31 0.43 -1.58
C PHE A 17 -4.30 1.34 -2.24
N ILE A 18 -3.41 0.73 -3.01
CA ILE A 18 -2.41 1.40 -3.84
C ILE A 18 -2.74 1.10 -5.30
N VAL A 19 -2.76 2.12 -6.15
CA VAL A 19 -2.89 1.97 -7.59
C VAL A 19 -1.49 1.79 -8.17
N GLN A 20 -1.26 0.63 -8.79
CA GLN A 20 -0.05 0.37 -9.60
C GLN A 20 -0.11 1.13 -10.93
N GLU A 21 1.03 1.32 -11.58
CA GLU A 21 1.11 1.97 -12.91
C GLU A 21 0.20 1.29 -13.97
N ASP A 22 -0.04 -0.02 -13.83
CA ASP A 22 -0.96 -0.80 -14.67
C ASP A 22 -2.46 -0.59 -14.31
N ASN A 23 -2.79 0.43 -13.51
CA ASN A 23 -4.14 0.73 -12.99
C ASN A 23 -4.79 -0.41 -12.18
N LYS A 24 -3.99 -1.33 -11.64
CA LYS A 24 -4.47 -2.39 -10.73
C LYS A 24 -4.47 -1.89 -9.29
N ASP A 25 -5.61 -2.09 -8.62
CA ASP A 25 -5.75 -1.84 -7.19
C ASP A 25 -5.08 -2.97 -6.41
N LEU A 26 -4.10 -2.62 -5.58
CA LEU A 26 -3.37 -3.55 -4.72
C LEU A 26 -3.69 -3.27 -3.25
N PHE A 27 -4.05 -4.30 -2.52
CA PHE A 27 -4.37 -4.19 -1.10
C PHE A 27 -3.13 -3.89 -0.27
N VAL A 28 -3.23 -3.01 0.73
CA VAL A 28 -2.15 -2.75 1.70
C VAL A 28 -2.69 -2.76 3.12
N HIS A 29 -1.94 -3.39 4.04
CA HIS A 29 -2.26 -3.44 5.46
C HIS A 29 -1.22 -2.64 6.27
N PHE A 30 -1.62 -2.05 7.39
CA PHE A 30 -0.74 -1.18 8.18
C PHE A 30 0.54 -1.87 8.67
N LYS A 31 0.50 -3.19 8.88
CA LYS A 31 1.66 -3.99 9.31
C LYS A 31 2.78 -4.03 8.27
N ASP A 32 2.42 -3.83 7.02
CA ASP A 32 3.30 -3.89 5.87
C ASP A 32 3.84 -2.50 5.49
N VAL A 33 3.43 -1.46 6.21
CA VAL A 33 3.86 -0.07 6.02
C VAL A 33 5.04 0.24 6.92
N LEU A 34 6.19 0.53 6.31
CA LEU A 34 7.38 1.03 6.98
C LEU A 34 7.14 2.47 7.45
N GLY A 35 7.24 2.69 8.76
CA GLY A 35 6.88 3.97 9.40
C GLY A 35 5.51 3.99 10.07
N GLY A 36 4.71 2.94 9.88
CA GLY A 36 3.45 2.74 10.58
C GLY A 36 2.21 3.34 9.90
N ILE A 37 1.08 3.28 10.61
CA ILE A 37 -0.25 3.56 10.06
C ILE A 37 -0.44 5.02 9.61
N GLU A 38 0.33 5.95 10.16
CA GLU A 38 0.24 7.39 9.88
C GLU A 38 1.14 7.83 8.70
N SER A 39 1.96 6.91 8.16
CA SER A 39 2.91 7.23 7.09
C SER A 39 2.28 7.34 5.71
N LEU A 40 1.08 6.80 5.48
CA LEU A 40 0.43 6.82 4.17
C LEU A 40 -0.73 7.81 4.13
N LYS A 41 -0.72 8.69 3.13
CA LYS A 41 -1.84 9.58 2.79
C LYS A 41 -2.30 9.32 1.36
N GLU A 42 -3.54 9.70 1.07
CA GLU A 42 -4.07 9.67 -0.30
C GLU A 42 -3.16 10.45 -1.26
N ASN A 43 -2.97 9.92 -2.48
CA ASN A 43 -2.09 10.41 -3.52
C ASN A 43 -0.58 10.35 -3.23
N ASP A 44 -0.15 9.82 -2.08
CA ASP A 44 1.27 9.60 -1.80
C ASP A 44 1.87 8.60 -2.79
N THR A 45 3.07 8.90 -3.27
CA THR A 45 3.85 7.95 -4.08
C THR A 45 4.58 7.01 -3.13
N VAL A 46 4.47 5.72 -3.40
CA VAL A 46 5.01 4.66 -2.56
C VAL A 46 5.77 3.64 -3.38
N GLU A 47 6.81 3.07 -2.78
CA GLU A 47 7.53 1.91 -3.27
C GLU A 47 7.17 0.72 -2.38
N PHE A 48 6.93 -0.43 -3.00
CA PHE A 48 6.49 -1.64 -2.32
C PHE A 48 6.90 -2.90 -3.10
N GLU A 49 6.67 -4.05 -2.49
CA GLU A 49 6.79 -5.35 -3.12
C GLU A 49 5.40 -6.00 -3.20
N VAL A 50 5.17 -6.81 -4.23
CA VAL A 50 3.91 -7.53 -4.40
C VAL A 50 4.11 -8.94 -3.86
N ALA A 51 3.28 -9.36 -2.90
CA ALA A 51 3.31 -10.70 -2.34
C ALA A 51 1.90 -11.31 -2.32
N GLU A 52 1.82 -12.64 -2.38
CA GLU A 52 0.56 -13.36 -2.18
C GLU A 52 0.18 -13.36 -0.70
N GLY A 53 -0.98 -12.78 -0.40
CA GLY A 53 -1.60 -12.77 0.93
C GLY A 53 -2.78 -13.72 1.03
N ARG A 54 -3.32 -13.85 2.25
CA ARG A 54 -4.48 -14.74 2.54
C ARG A 54 -5.74 -14.38 1.75
N LYS A 55 -5.83 -13.16 1.21
CA LYS A 55 -6.98 -12.62 0.46
C LYS A 55 -6.63 -12.24 -0.99
N GLY A 56 -5.50 -12.74 -1.51
CA GLY A 56 -4.96 -12.37 -2.81
C GLY A 56 -3.72 -11.48 -2.68
N LEU A 57 -3.33 -10.87 -3.80
CA LEU A 57 -2.14 -10.03 -3.89
C LEU A 57 -2.23 -8.81 -2.96
N GLN A 58 -1.14 -8.55 -2.25
CA GLN A 58 -1.00 -7.41 -1.36
C GLN A 58 0.36 -6.75 -1.50
N ALA A 59 0.43 -5.48 -1.13
CA ALA A 59 1.65 -4.69 -1.04
C ALA A 59 2.33 -4.96 0.30
N VAL A 60 3.61 -5.33 0.25
CA VAL A 60 4.48 -5.54 1.42
C VAL A 60 5.70 -4.62 1.37
N ASN A 61 6.35 -4.39 2.51
CA ASN A 61 7.50 -3.48 2.64
C ASN A 61 7.23 -2.09 2.05
N VAL A 62 6.02 -1.58 2.26
CA VAL A 62 5.55 -0.32 1.68
C VAL A 62 6.25 0.85 2.36
N LYS A 63 6.92 1.70 1.59
CA LYS A 63 7.49 2.96 2.07
C LYS A 63 7.09 4.11 1.15
N LYS A 64 6.94 5.28 1.75
CA LYS A 64 6.77 6.52 1.00
C LYS A 64 8.07 6.88 0.28
N VAL A 65 7.96 7.32 -0.98
CA VAL A 65 9.06 7.88 -1.77
C VAL A 65 9.20 9.37 -1.50
#